data_AF-A0A3M1IP26-F1
#
_entry.id   AF-A0A3M1IP26-F1
#
_cell.length_a   1.000
_cell.length_b   1.000
_cell.length_c   1.000
_cell.angle_alpha   90.00
_cell.angle_beta   90.00
_cell.angle_gamma   90.00
#
_symmetry.space_group_name_H-M   'P 1'
#
loop_
_entity.id
_entity.type
_entity.pdbx_description
1 polymer ?
#
loop_
_entity_poly.entity_id
_entity_poly.type
_entity_poly.pdbx_seq_one_letter_code
_entity_poly.pdbx_strand_id
1 'polypeptide(L)'
;MQKRTMIIIWSWASRGLGEGIWSVAGQSHAGDQVVCRDLRAGPNSLDELQAMIETHQADGQVMVFLHRQHGYHSQHLEKILHHRRTSNSLYCFLFGEGTGPIYLTQEARGLLGTAGTFSARISCEGQEMTRSAIADAAQRQLKPKHFDFVWQRYGAALYEHTLILKEDLFSALAQEPHSSFDYAPGELYQLLKQDRHRELLLRLLSFAGRIRKNSDLEQEILTFERASGRTLTFGNYQAQLVSTQQVEALAAYRRVADYILRQVLSKGATVSLPLIRDLFDDLLSALE
;
A
#
# COMPACT_ATOMS: atom_id res chain seq x y z
N MET A 1 -15.03 -11.63 16.87
CA MET A 1 -14.12 -10.96 15.90
C MET A 1 -12.86 -11.82 15.77
N GLN A 2 -12.32 -11.97 14.56
CA GLN A 2 -11.03 -12.63 14.37
C GLN A 2 -9.90 -11.74 14.91
N LYS A 3 -8.84 -12.35 15.45
CA LYS A 3 -7.64 -11.66 15.91
C LYS A 3 -6.96 -10.97 14.74
N ARG A 4 -6.47 -9.74 14.93
CA ARG A 4 -5.71 -8.98 13.94
C ARG A 4 -4.26 -8.85 14.40
N THR A 5 -3.33 -9.25 13.54
CA THR A 5 -1.90 -9.13 13.79
C THR A 5 -1.25 -8.25 12.71
N MET A 6 -0.55 -7.19 13.11
CA MET A 6 0.38 -6.51 12.20
C MET A 6 1.79 -7.02 12.45
N ILE A 7 2.49 -7.47 11.41
CA ILE A 7 3.91 -7.81 11.47
C ILE A 7 4.68 -6.67 10.82
N ILE A 8 5.55 -5.98 11.55
CA ILE A 8 6.30 -4.83 11.06
C ILE A 8 7.80 -5.16 11.06
N ILE A 9 8.36 -5.30 9.86
CA ILE A 9 9.77 -5.55 9.64
C ILE A 9 10.50 -4.23 9.40
N TRP A 10 11.31 -3.82 10.37
CA TRP A 10 12.09 -2.58 10.35
C TRP A 10 13.32 -2.68 11.26
N SER A 11 14.21 -1.68 11.28
CA SER A 11 15.54 -1.69 11.89
C SER A 11 15.45 -1.29 13.37
N TRP A 12 14.60 -2.00 14.10
CA TRP A 12 14.25 -1.70 15.48
C TRP A 12 15.46 -1.74 16.41
N ALA A 13 16.34 -2.73 16.28
CA ALA A 13 17.48 -2.94 17.18
C ALA A 13 18.48 -1.77 17.11
N SER A 14 18.58 -1.11 15.96
CA SER A 14 19.47 0.03 15.75
C SER A 14 18.92 1.38 16.25
N ARG A 15 17.62 1.47 16.57
CA ARG A 15 16.91 2.76 16.74
C ARG A 15 16.13 2.90 18.06
N GLY A 16 15.97 1.83 18.84
CA GLY A 16 15.42 1.90 20.21
C GLY A 16 14.25 0.94 20.47
N LEU A 17 13.70 1.01 21.70
CA LEU A 17 12.60 0.18 22.21
C LEU A 17 11.46 0.08 21.19
N GLY A 18 11.28 -1.12 20.63
CA GLY A 18 10.29 -1.36 19.59
C GLY A 18 10.21 -2.81 19.12
N GLU A 19 11.31 -3.56 19.17
CA GLU A 19 11.29 -4.99 18.84
C GLU A 19 10.48 -5.82 19.86
N GLY A 20 9.78 -6.85 19.38
CA GLY A 20 9.01 -7.77 20.19
C GLY A 20 7.52 -7.80 19.83
N ILE A 21 6.72 -8.35 20.72
CA ILE A 21 5.26 -8.39 20.58
C ILE A 21 4.66 -7.29 21.44
N TRP A 22 3.78 -6.50 20.85
CA TRP A 22 3.03 -5.43 21.47
C TRP A 22 1.55 -5.76 21.40
N SER A 23 0.85 -5.77 22.54
CA SER A 23 -0.60 -5.96 22.55
C SER A 23 -1.32 -4.63 22.28
N VAL A 24 -2.56 -4.71 21.81
CA VAL A 24 -3.43 -3.53 21.67
C VAL A 24 -4.34 -3.45 22.91
N ALA A 25 -4.37 -2.29 23.57
CA ALA A 25 -5.13 -2.10 24.80
C ALA A 25 -6.65 -2.17 24.54
N GLY A 26 -7.47 -2.59 25.52
CA GLY A 26 -8.93 -2.58 25.42
C GLY A 26 -9.58 -3.92 25.10
N GLN A 27 -10.88 -4.03 25.41
CA GLN A 27 -11.61 -5.31 25.42
C GLN A 27 -12.26 -5.68 24.09
N SER A 28 -12.56 -4.70 23.23
CA SER A 28 -13.29 -4.91 21.98
C SER A 28 -12.55 -5.81 20.97
N HIS A 29 -11.23 -5.92 21.12
CA HIS A 29 -10.36 -6.71 20.25
C HIS A 29 -9.32 -7.49 21.06
N ALA A 30 -9.80 -8.28 22.04
CA ALA A 30 -8.94 -9.14 22.85
C ALA A 30 -8.09 -10.06 21.95
N GLY A 31 -6.77 -9.82 21.93
CA GLY A 31 -5.80 -10.59 21.15
C GLY A 31 -5.10 -9.83 20.03
N ASP A 32 -5.57 -8.62 19.69
CA ASP A 32 -4.89 -7.80 18.67
C ASP A 32 -3.49 -7.41 19.10
N GLN A 33 -2.57 -7.45 18.14
CA GLN A 33 -1.15 -7.29 18.43
C GLN A 33 -0.36 -6.78 17.23
N VAL A 34 0.80 -6.22 17.55
CA VAL A 34 1.84 -5.83 16.59
C VAL A 34 3.12 -6.57 16.91
N VAL A 35 3.64 -7.29 15.93
CA VAL A 35 4.87 -8.07 16.01
C VAL A 35 5.96 -7.31 15.27
N CYS A 36 6.89 -6.75 16.02
CA CYS A 36 8.00 -5.96 15.52
C CYS A 36 9.26 -6.82 15.47
N ARG A 37 9.92 -6.84 14.33
CA ARG A 37 11.11 -7.67 14.11
C ARG A 37 12.15 -6.95 13.28
N ASP A 38 13.40 -7.08 13.71
CA ASP A 38 14.54 -6.60 12.94
C ASP A 38 15.07 -7.72 12.05
N LEU A 39 14.52 -7.79 10.84
CA LEU A 39 14.82 -8.85 9.89
C LEU A 39 15.21 -8.22 8.55
N ARG A 40 16.50 -8.27 8.21
CA ARG A 40 16.99 -7.75 6.92
C ARG A 40 16.65 -8.73 5.80
N ALA A 41 16.33 -8.22 4.61
CA ALA A 41 16.01 -9.08 3.48
C ALA A 41 17.19 -10.01 3.11
N GLY A 42 16.91 -11.30 3.05
CA GLY A 42 17.84 -12.37 2.72
C GLY A 42 17.09 -13.69 2.57
N PRO A 43 17.71 -14.77 2.04
CA PRO A 43 17.05 -16.05 1.83
C PRO A 43 16.44 -16.63 3.12
N ASN A 44 17.27 -16.79 4.16
CA ASN A 44 16.82 -17.34 5.46
C ASN A 44 15.75 -16.47 6.14
N SER A 45 15.79 -15.17 5.89
CA SER A 45 14.85 -14.20 6.45
C SER A 45 13.45 -14.31 5.84
N LEU A 46 13.32 -14.78 4.59
CA LEU A 46 12.00 -15.03 4.04
C LEU A 46 11.35 -16.26 4.69
N ASP A 47 12.12 -17.30 4.96
CA ASP A 47 11.63 -18.51 5.61
C ASP A 47 11.19 -18.22 7.05
N GLU A 48 11.99 -17.45 7.79
CA GLU A 48 11.65 -16.99 9.15
C GLU A 48 10.37 -16.14 9.16
N LEU A 49 10.25 -15.19 8.23
CA LEU A 49 9.04 -14.38 8.08
C LEU A 49 7.83 -15.26 7.73
N GLN A 50 8.01 -16.26 6.87
CA GLN A 50 6.94 -17.16 6.47
C GLN A 50 6.40 -17.97 7.67
N ALA A 51 7.30 -18.52 8.49
CA ALA A 51 6.93 -19.25 9.70
C ALA A 51 6.20 -18.36 10.73
N MET A 52 6.61 -17.10 10.84
CA MET A 52 5.96 -16.11 11.71
C MET A 52 4.55 -15.75 11.21
N ILE A 53 4.39 -15.58 9.89
CA ILE A 53 3.07 -15.38 9.28
C ILE A 53 2.17 -16.59 9.59
N GLU A 54 2.64 -17.83 9.42
CA GLU A 54 1.86 -19.05 9.74
C GLU A 54 1.36 -19.07 11.17
N THR A 55 2.28 -18.79 12.10
CA THR A 55 2.01 -18.78 13.53
C THR A 55 0.86 -17.84 13.88
N HIS A 56 0.84 -16.65 13.29
CA HIS A 56 -0.18 -15.64 13.59
C HIS A 56 -1.45 -15.75 12.75
N GLN A 57 -1.33 -16.34 11.57
CA GLN A 57 -2.45 -16.55 10.65
C GLN A 57 -3.38 -17.66 11.12
N ALA A 58 -2.88 -18.65 11.87
CA ALA A 58 -3.69 -19.69 12.50
C ALA A 58 -4.78 -19.11 13.42
N ASP A 59 -4.52 -17.94 14.02
CA ASP A 59 -5.43 -17.30 14.96
C ASP A 59 -6.31 -16.19 14.33
N GLY A 60 -6.04 -15.78 13.09
CA GLY A 60 -6.79 -14.69 12.44
C GLY A 60 -6.14 -14.03 11.22
N GLN A 61 -6.28 -12.71 11.13
CA GLN A 61 -5.81 -11.88 10.01
C GLN A 61 -4.44 -11.28 10.28
N VAL A 62 -3.62 -11.22 9.25
CA VAL A 62 -2.24 -10.75 9.28
C VAL A 62 -2.01 -9.68 8.22
N MET A 63 -1.52 -8.52 8.64
CA MET A 63 -0.95 -7.51 7.75
C MET A 63 0.56 -7.47 7.95
N VAL A 64 1.33 -7.69 6.90
CA VAL A 64 2.79 -7.65 6.93
C VAL A 64 3.27 -6.35 6.30
N PHE A 65 4.12 -5.63 7.02
CA PHE A 65 4.71 -4.37 6.60
C PHE A 65 6.22 -4.57 6.47
N LEU A 66 6.72 -4.42 5.26
CA LEU A 66 8.12 -4.64 4.91
C LEU A 66 8.80 -3.33 4.57
N HIS A 67 9.74 -2.90 5.42
CA HIS A 67 10.41 -1.62 5.22
C HIS A 67 11.45 -1.69 4.09
N ARG A 68 11.41 -0.74 3.14
CA ARG A 68 12.30 -0.72 1.95
C ARG A 68 13.79 -0.60 2.30
N GLN A 69 14.15 0.16 3.33
CA GLN A 69 15.57 0.28 3.75
C GLN A 69 16.15 -1.03 4.29
N HIS A 70 15.32 -2.02 4.62
CA HIS A 70 15.76 -3.37 4.98
C HIS A 70 15.99 -4.29 3.78
N GLY A 71 15.93 -3.76 2.55
CA GLY A 71 16.18 -4.51 1.32
C GLY A 71 14.95 -5.25 0.77
N TYR A 72 13.75 -5.01 1.33
CA TYR A 72 12.51 -5.58 0.81
C TYR A 72 12.01 -4.82 -0.42
N HIS A 73 11.44 -5.58 -1.36
CA HIS A 73 11.05 -5.14 -2.69
C HIS A 73 9.86 -5.99 -3.16
N SER A 74 9.22 -5.60 -4.26
CA SER A 74 8.02 -6.26 -4.80
C SER A 74 8.20 -7.77 -5.02
N GLN A 75 9.38 -8.21 -5.44
CA GLN A 75 9.71 -9.64 -5.62
C GLN A 75 9.60 -10.44 -4.31
N HIS A 76 9.90 -9.83 -3.17
CA HIS A 76 9.80 -10.49 -1.87
C HIS A 76 8.34 -10.68 -1.46
N LEU A 77 7.50 -9.68 -1.71
CA LEU A 77 6.06 -9.75 -1.48
C LEU A 77 5.45 -10.84 -2.35
N GLU A 78 5.79 -10.90 -3.64
CA GLU A 78 5.32 -11.97 -4.53
C GLU A 78 5.68 -13.35 -3.99
N LYS A 79 6.91 -13.56 -3.50
CA LYS A 79 7.31 -14.83 -2.89
C LYS A 79 6.46 -15.18 -1.67
N ILE A 80 6.27 -14.23 -0.75
CA ILE A 80 5.48 -14.41 0.48
C ILE A 80 4.03 -14.77 0.14
N LEU A 81 3.43 -14.02 -0.80
CA LEU A 81 2.04 -14.20 -1.22
C LEU A 81 1.85 -15.47 -2.06
N HIS A 82 2.83 -15.85 -2.89
CA HIS A 82 2.76 -17.06 -3.73
C HIS A 82 2.75 -18.35 -2.92
N HIS A 83 3.44 -18.37 -1.77
CA HIS A 83 3.42 -19.51 -0.85
C HIS A 83 2.05 -19.73 -0.19
N ARG A 84 1.08 -18.83 -0.41
CA ARG A 84 -0.25 -18.87 0.20
C ARG A 84 -1.34 -18.71 -0.86
N ARG A 85 -1.78 -19.83 -1.43
CA ARG A 85 -2.96 -19.87 -2.31
C ARG A 85 -4.29 -20.06 -1.57
N THR A 86 -4.27 -20.28 -0.25
CA THR A 86 -5.41 -20.87 0.47
C THR A 86 -5.96 -20.08 1.65
N SER A 87 -5.52 -18.83 1.90
CA SER A 87 -6.01 -18.10 3.08
C SER A 87 -6.25 -16.61 2.84
N ASN A 88 -7.51 -16.20 3.03
CA ASN A 88 -8.03 -14.85 2.77
C ASN A 88 -7.62 -13.81 3.82
N SER A 89 -6.62 -14.11 4.62
CA SER A 89 -6.30 -13.38 5.84
C SER A 89 -4.90 -12.78 5.84
N LEU A 90 -4.20 -12.76 4.71
CA LEU A 90 -2.86 -12.18 4.58
C LEU A 90 -2.83 -11.00 3.61
N TYR A 91 -2.36 -9.86 4.10
CA TYR A 91 -2.01 -8.69 3.29
C TYR A 91 -0.53 -8.37 3.51
N CYS A 92 0.17 -7.93 2.46
CA CYS A 92 1.60 -7.63 2.54
C CYS A 92 1.93 -6.35 1.80
N PHE A 93 2.51 -5.38 2.50
CA PHE A 93 2.75 -4.03 2.04
C PHE A 93 4.23 -3.66 2.14
N LEU A 94 4.73 -2.93 1.16
CA LEU A 94 6.01 -2.22 1.27
C LEU A 94 5.74 -0.84 1.84
N PHE A 95 6.61 -0.39 2.75
CA PHE A 95 6.59 0.97 3.26
C PHE A 95 8.03 1.49 3.43
N GLY A 96 8.21 2.81 3.52
CA GLY A 96 9.55 3.39 3.60
C GLY A 96 9.54 4.90 3.48
N GLU A 97 10.69 5.53 3.72
CA GLU A 97 10.94 6.95 3.42
C GLU A 97 9.99 7.94 4.13
N GLY A 98 9.34 7.52 5.23
CA GLY A 98 8.41 8.38 5.98
C GLY A 98 7.07 8.63 5.29
N THR A 99 6.73 7.84 4.27
CA THR A 99 5.49 7.99 3.49
C THR A 99 4.45 6.91 3.83
N GLY A 100 3.18 7.30 3.77
CA GLY A 100 2.03 6.42 4.01
C GLY A 100 1.46 6.50 5.43
N PRO A 101 0.25 5.94 5.64
CA PRO A 101 -0.55 6.13 6.86
C PRO A 101 0.03 5.43 8.10
N ILE A 102 1.02 4.57 7.93
CA ILE A 102 1.74 3.96 9.06
C ILE A 102 2.61 4.98 9.81
N TYR A 103 3.01 6.07 9.18
CA TYR A 103 3.88 7.09 9.79
C TYR A 103 3.09 8.24 10.43
N LEU A 104 3.52 8.64 11.63
CA LEU A 104 2.99 9.78 12.37
C LEU A 104 3.24 11.13 11.71
N THR A 105 4.30 11.25 10.92
CA THR A 105 4.70 12.51 10.29
C THR A 105 3.72 12.97 9.22
N GLN A 106 2.98 12.04 8.63
CA GLN A 106 1.96 12.33 7.62
C GLN A 106 0.56 12.38 8.23
N GLU A 107 0.33 11.60 9.28
CA GLU A 107 -0.98 11.47 9.90
C GLU A 107 -0.84 11.28 11.41
N ALA A 108 -1.49 12.13 12.20
CA ALA A 108 -1.41 12.09 13.67
C ALA A 108 -1.90 10.77 14.30
N ARG A 109 -2.61 9.95 13.52
CA ARG A 109 -3.11 8.61 13.89
C ARG A 109 -2.21 7.45 13.43
N GLY A 110 -1.10 7.72 12.75
CA GLY A 110 -0.12 6.70 12.39
C GLY A 110 0.47 5.96 13.58
N LEU A 111 1.18 4.86 13.33
CA LEU A 111 1.78 4.02 14.37
C LEU A 111 3.25 4.39 14.66
N LEU A 112 3.99 4.83 13.64
CA LEU A 112 5.45 4.88 13.68
C LEU A 112 5.97 6.30 13.49
N GLY A 113 6.93 6.71 14.33
CA GLY A 113 7.82 7.82 14.00
C GLY A 113 8.76 7.44 12.83
N THR A 114 9.33 8.43 12.14
CA THR A 114 10.27 8.21 11.02
C THR A 114 11.56 7.49 11.42
N ALA A 115 11.88 7.45 12.71
CA ALA A 115 13.04 6.74 13.25
C ALA A 115 12.75 5.26 13.59
N GLY A 116 11.54 4.75 13.37
CA GLY A 116 11.20 3.37 13.73
C GLY A 116 10.93 3.22 15.22
N THR A 117 10.14 4.13 15.78
CA THR A 117 9.73 4.10 17.18
C THR A 117 8.22 4.30 17.29
N PHE A 118 7.60 3.68 18.29
CA PHE A 118 6.22 3.98 18.67
C PHE A 118 6.12 5.28 19.49
N SER A 119 7.02 6.24 19.34
CA SER A 119 7.08 7.46 20.15
C SER A 119 7.14 8.73 19.29
N ALA A 120 6.51 9.79 19.79
CA ALA A 120 6.66 11.15 19.27
C ALA A 120 7.29 12.02 20.36
N ARG A 121 8.18 12.95 20.01
CA ARG A 121 8.70 13.95 20.95
C ARG A 121 7.61 14.99 21.18
N ILE A 122 7.25 15.22 22.44
CA ILE A 122 6.30 16.26 22.82
C ILE A 122 7.08 17.27 23.67
N SER A 123 7.07 18.54 23.27
CA SER A 123 7.60 19.63 24.09
C SER A 123 6.52 20.07 25.06
N CYS A 124 6.76 19.91 26.36
CA CYS A 124 5.88 20.39 27.42
C CYS A 124 6.68 21.35 28.28
N GLU A 125 6.23 22.60 28.40
CA GLU A 125 6.87 23.61 29.26
C GLU A 125 8.38 23.84 28.97
N GLY A 126 8.81 23.68 27.72
CA GLY A 126 10.21 23.85 27.31
C GLY A 126 11.13 22.67 27.63
N GLN A 127 10.61 21.57 28.17
CA GLN A 127 11.31 20.30 28.32
C GLN A 127 10.82 19.28 27.27
N GLU A 128 11.75 18.67 26.54
CA GLU A 128 11.43 17.51 25.69
C GLU A 128 11.13 16.31 26.60
N MET A 129 9.85 15.90 26.66
CA MET A 129 9.46 14.66 27.32
C MET A 129 9.15 13.58 26.29
N THR A 130 9.80 12.43 26.42
CA THR A 130 9.49 11.25 25.59
C THR A 130 8.30 10.52 26.20
N ARG A 131 7.09 11.03 25.99
CA ARG A 131 5.85 10.32 26.32
C ARG A 131 5.17 9.92 25.03
N SER A 132 5.01 8.63 24.79
CA SER A 132 4.36 8.19 23.55
C SER A 132 2.86 8.47 23.60
N ALA A 133 2.37 9.24 22.61
CA ALA A 133 0.95 9.41 22.37
C ALA A 133 0.26 8.12 21.89
N ILE A 134 1.04 7.08 21.52
CA ILE A 134 0.62 5.87 20.82
C ILE A 134 0.74 4.61 21.69
N ALA A 135 1.73 4.55 22.59
CA ALA A 135 2.15 3.32 23.24
C ALA A 135 2.51 3.51 24.72
N ASP A 136 2.25 2.48 25.52
CA ASP A 136 2.84 2.28 26.84
C ASP A 136 4.00 1.29 26.70
N ALA A 137 5.24 1.79 26.74
CA ALA A 137 6.43 0.97 26.57
C ALA A 137 6.68 0.03 27.76
N ALA A 138 6.26 0.39 28.98
CA ALA A 138 6.43 -0.44 30.16
C ALA A 138 5.52 -1.66 30.10
N GLN A 139 4.29 -1.48 29.61
CA GLN A 139 3.32 -2.55 29.43
C GLN A 139 3.40 -3.25 28.06
N ARG A 140 4.22 -2.73 27.14
CA ARG A 140 4.24 -3.13 25.72
C ARG A 140 2.85 -3.11 25.07
N GLN A 141 2.12 -2.03 25.31
CA GLN A 141 0.76 -1.83 24.80
C GLN A 141 0.67 -0.69 23.81
N LEU A 142 -0.12 -0.87 22.76
CA LEU A 142 -0.48 0.17 21.81
C LEU A 142 -1.92 0.62 22.04
N LYS A 143 -2.21 1.90 21.78
CA LYS A 143 -3.56 2.42 21.85
C LYS A 143 -4.36 1.97 20.61
N PRO A 144 -5.61 1.47 20.78
CA PRO A 144 -6.48 1.01 19.70
C PRO A 144 -6.57 1.96 18.53
N LYS A 145 -6.78 3.24 18.80
CA LYS A 145 -7.02 4.26 17.77
C LYS A 145 -5.95 4.32 16.68
N HIS A 146 -4.69 4.01 17.00
CA HIS A 146 -3.60 4.02 16.03
C HIS A 146 -3.53 2.70 15.26
N PHE A 147 -3.72 1.57 15.97
CA PHE A 147 -3.79 0.25 15.36
C PHE A 147 -4.95 0.15 14.37
N ASP A 148 -6.16 0.51 14.81
CA ASP A 148 -7.38 0.47 14.01
C ASP A 148 -7.27 1.39 12.79
N PHE A 149 -6.69 2.58 12.97
CA PHE A 149 -6.48 3.51 11.87
C PHE A 149 -5.58 2.91 10.78
N VAL A 150 -4.40 2.39 11.14
CA VAL A 150 -3.49 1.79 10.17
C VAL A 150 -4.12 0.55 9.54
N TRP A 151 -4.82 -0.27 10.32
CA TRP A 151 -5.51 -1.46 9.83
C TRP A 151 -6.55 -1.10 8.77
N GLN A 152 -7.43 -0.15 9.07
CA GLN A 152 -8.48 0.29 8.16
C GLN A 152 -7.89 0.90 6.88
N ARG A 153 -6.90 1.77 7.01
CA ARG A 153 -6.27 2.44 5.85
C ARG A 153 -5.62 1.46 4.89
N TYR A 154 -4.86 0.49 5.40
CA TYR A 154 -4.23 -0.49 4.52
C TYR A 154 -5.21 -1.55 4.03
N GLY A 155 -6.26 -1.86 4.81
CA GLY A 155 -7.35 -2.73 4.36
C GLY A 155 -8.14 -2.16 3.19
N ALA A 156 -8.34 -0.85 3.15
CA ALA A 156 -9.05 -0.15 2.08
C ALA A 156 -8.13 0.39 0.95
N ALA A 157 -6.81 0.20 1.05
CA ALA A 157 -5.84 0.92 0.21
C ALA A 157 -6.05 0.69 -1.30
N LEU A 158 -6.38 -0.53 -1.71
CA LEU A 158 -6.62 -0.83 -3.13
C LEU A 158 -7.88 -0.11 -3.65
N TYR A 159 -8.97 -0.13 -2.89
CA TYR A 159 -10.19 0.61 -3.24
C TYR A 159 -9.90 2.10 -3.33
N GLU A 160 -9.34 2.70 -2.27
CA GLU A 160 -9.05 4.14 -2.21
C GLU A 160 -8.13 4.57 -3.36
N HIS A 161 -7.04 3.85 -3.62
CA HIS A 161 -6.12 4.20 -4.70
C HIS A 161 -6.77 4.06 -6.09
N THR A 162 -7.59 3.03 -6.29
CA THR A 162 -8.32 2.82 -7.56
C THR A 162 -9.33 3.94 -7.80
N LEU A 163 -10.07 4.34 -6.76
CA LEU A 163 -11.02 5.44 -6.83
C LEU A 163 -10.32 6.75 -7.20
N ILE A 164 -9.22 7.08 -6.50
CA ILE A 164 -8.44 8.29 -6.77
C ILE A 164 -7.87 8.25 -8.20
N LEU A 165 -7.40 7.10 -8.69
CA LEU A 165 -6.91 7.00 -10.07
C LEU A 165 -8.03 7.24 -11.08
N LYS A 166 -9.22 6.70 -10.84
CA LYS A 166 -10.40 6.95 -11.67
C LYS A 166 -10.72 8.44 -11.69
N GLU A 167 -10.82 9.07 -10.53
CA GLU A 167 -11.14 10.50 -10.39
C GLU A 167 -10.09 11.39 -11.06
N ASP A 168 -8.80 11.11 -10.83
CA ASP A 168 -7.70 11.88 -11.44
C ASP A 168 -7.67 11.71 -12.96
N LEU A 169 -7.98 10.51 -13.47
CA LEU A 169 -8.12 10.28 -14.91
C LEU A 169 -9.25 11.13 -15.50
N PHE A 170 -10.47 11.04 -14.97
CA PHE A 170 -11.58 11.80 -15.54
C PHE A 170 -11.45 13.31 -15.32
N SER A 171 -10.82 13.75 -14.24
CA SER A 171 -10.53 15.16 -13.98
C SER A 171 -9.53 15.72 -14.99
N ALA A 172 -8.48 14.96 -15.34
CA ALA A 172 -7.54 15.34 -16.37
C ALA A 172 -8.21 15.46 -17.75
N LEU A 173 -9.06 14.49 -18.10
CA LEU A 173 -9.73 14.46 -19.40
C LEU A 173 -10.84 15.51 -19.54
N ALA A 174 -11.47 15.93 -18.42
CA ALA A 174 -12.47 16.99 -18.43
C ALA A 174 -11.89 18.38 -18.73
N GLN A 175 -10.58 18.57 -18.56
CA GLN A 175 -9.89 19.83 -18.85
C GLN A 175 -9.54 20.00 -20.33
N GLU A 176 -9.74 18.95 -21.14
CA GLU A 176 -9.36 18.98 -22.54
C GLU A 176 -10.53 19.42 -23.44
N PRO A 177 -10.26 20.24 -24.46
CA PRO A 177 -11.29 20.72 -25.38
C PRO A 177 -11.65 19.60 -26.36
N HIS A 178 -12.67 18.80 -26.02
CA HIS A 178 -13.14 17.69 -26.85
C HIS A 178 -14.63 17.78 -27.14
N SER A 179 -15.02 17.50 -28.38
CA SER A 179 -16.41 17.43 -28.82
C SER A 179 -17.01 16.02 -28.75
N SER A 180 -16.20 15.02 -28.35
CA SER A 180 -16.54 13.60 -28.36
C SER A 180 -16.10 12.94 -27.05
N PHE A 181 -16.82 11.90 -26.64
CA PHE A 181 -16.44 11.02 -25.52
C PHE A 181 -15.53 9.86 -25.95
N ASP A 182 -15.15 9.82 -27.23
CA ASP A 182 -14.29 8.81 -27.80
C ASP A 182 -13.00 9.45 -28.32
N TYR A 183 -11.87 8.81 -28.01
CA TYR A 183 -10.53 9.17 -28.51
C TYR A 183 -10.13 8.24 -29.63
N ALA A 184 -9.55 8.80 -30.68
CA ALA A 184 -8.98 8.01 -31.76
C ALA A 184 -7.82 7.12 -31.26
N PRO A 185 -7.49 6.04 -31.99
CA PRO A 185 -6.38 5.16 -31.63
C PRO A 185 -5.07 5.91 -31.30
N GLY A 186 -4.60 5.76 -30.07
CA GLY A 186 -3.36 6.38 -29.57
C GLY A 186 -3.43 7.87 -29.23
N GLU A 187 -4.55 8.56 -29.47
CA GLU A 187 -4.72 9.98 -29.14
C GLU A 187 -4.59 10.21 -27.63
N LEU A 188 -5.31 9.40 -26.84
CA LEU A 188 -5.25 9.47 -25.38
C LEU A 188 -3.83 9.22 -24.85
N TYR A 189 -3.07 8.31 -25.48
CA TYR A 189 -1.67 8.10 -25.09
C TYR A 189 -0.81 9.33 -25.37
N GLN A 190 -0.97 9.99 -26.52
CA GLN A 190 -0.22 11.22 -26.82
C GLN A 190 -0.57 12.35 -25.85
N LEU A 191 -1.83 12.47 -25.48
CA LEU A 191 -2.28 13.41 -24.47
C LEU A 191 -1.59 13.15 -23.13
N LEU A 192 -1.63 11.91 -22.63
CA LEU A 192 -1.02 11.50 -21.36
C LEU A 192 0.50 11.68 -21.31
N LYS A 193 1.18 11.74 -22.47
CA LYS A 193 2.63 11.99 -22.54
C LYS A 193 3.03 13.44 -22.33
N GLN A 194 2.07 14.38 -22.32
CA GLN A 194 2.35 15.77 -22.03
C GLN A 194 2.78 15.94 -20.56
N ASP A 195 3.70 16.88 -20.28
CA ASP A 195 4.28 17.06 -18.95
C ASP A 195 3.22 17.30 -17.86
N ARG A 196 2.15 18.02 -18.18
CA ARG A 196 1.02 18.27 -17.26
C ARG A 196 0.29 17.00 -16.81
N HIS A 197 0.35 15.94 -17.60
CA HIS A 197 -0.32 14.65 -17.34
C HIS A 197 0.66 13.56 -16.91
N ARG A 198 1.93 13.92 -16.66
CA ARG A 198 3.01 12.96 -16.42
C ARG A 198 2.76 12.08 -15.20
N GLU A 199 2.29 12.65 -14.10
CA GLU A 199 1.96 11.91 -12.88
C GLU A 199 0.87 10.85 -13.13
N LEU A 200 -0.21 11.24 -13.82
CA LEU A 200 -1.29 10.33 -14.20
C LEU A 200 -0.79 9.19 -15.10
N LEU A 201 0.06 9.50 -16.08
CA LEU A 201 0.69 8.49 -16.94
C LEU A 201 1.52 7.49 -16.14
N LEU A 202 2.33 7.95 -15.19
CA LEU A 202 3.13 7.07 -14.32
C LEU A 202 2.24 6.16 -13.46
N ARG A 203 1.13 6.68 -12.93
CA ARG A 203 0.15 5.89 -12.16
C ARG A 203 -0.55 4.84 -13.02
N LEU A 204 -0.98 5.19 -14.24
CA LEU A 204 -1.58 4.23 -15.17
C LEU A 204 -0.59 3.12 -15.58
N LEU A 205 0.68 3.49 -15.82
CA LEU A 205 1.75 2.51 -16.08
C LEU A 205 1.99 1.59 -14.88
N SER A 206 1.94 2.13 -13.66
CA SER A 206 2.05 1.33 -12.44
C SER A 206 0.85 0.39 -12.26
N PHE A 207 -0.38 0.90 -12.42
CA PHE A 207 -1.61 0.11 -12.36
C PHE A 207 -1.59 -1.07 -13.35
N ALA A 208 -1.17 -0.80 -14.59
CA ALA A 208 -1.05 -1.79 -15.65
C ALA A 208 0.18 -2.73 -15.53
N GLY A 209 0.98 -2.62 -14.45
CA GLY A 209 2.13 -3.49 -14.22
C GLY A 209 3.29 -3.30 -15.20
N ARG A 210 3.49 -2.09 -15.74
CA ARG A 210 4.51 -1.79 -16.77
C ARG A 210 5.80 -1.20 -16.23
N ILE A 211 5.88 -0.92 -14.95
CA ILE A 211 7.09 -0.40 -14.31
C ILE A 211 8.04 -1.56 -14.03
N ARG A 212 9.20 -1.55 -14.67
CA ARG A 212 10.26 -2.55 -14.45
C ARG A 212 11.18 -2.10 -13.33
N LYS A 213 11.68 -3.06 -12.55
CA LYS A 213 12.72 -2.82 -11.55
C LYS A 213 13.97 -2.23 -12.21
N ASN A 214 14.57 -1.25 -11.55
CA ASN A 214 15.74 -0.47 -11.96
C ASN A 214 15.57 0.24 -13.31
N SER A 215 14.33 0.51 -13.74
CA SER A 215 14.07 1.32 -14.93
C SER A 215 14.04 2.80 -14.59
N ASP A 216 14.28 3.65 -15.58
CA ASP A 216 14.17 5.11 -15.43
C ASP A 216 12.78 5.52 -14.92
N LEU A 217 11.73 4.81 -15.33
CA LEU A 217 10.36 5.05 -14.86
C LEU A 217 10.18 4.75 -13.37
N GLU A 218 10.86 3.74 -12.83
CA GLU A 218 10.84 3.46 -11.39
C GLU A 218 11.54 4.59 -10.61
N GLN A 219 12.69 5.06 -11.10
CA GLN A 219 13.41 6.18 -10.47
C GLN A 219 12.61 7.47 -10.52
N GLU A 220 11.91 7.72 -11.61
CA GLU A 220 11.03 8.86 -11.77
C GLU A 220 9.85 8.80 -10.80
N ILE A 221 9.18 7.65 -10.67
CA ILE A 221 8.13 7.44 -9.67
C ILE A 221 8.66 7.73 -8.26
N LEU A 222 9.81 7.16 -7.88
CA LEU A 222 10.39 7.40 -6.56
C LEU A 222 10.69 8.88 -6.32
N THR A 223 11.11 9.61 -7.36
CA THR A 223 11.35 11.05 -7.27
C THR A 223 10.04 11.81 -7.01
N PHE A 224 8.96 11.48 -7.73
CA PHE A 224 7.65 12.07 -7.51
C PHE A 224 7.05 11.72 -6.15
N GLU A 225 7.15 10.47 -5.70
CA GLU A 225 6.63 10.03 -4.40
C GLU A 225 7.35 10.77 -3.26
N ARG A 226 8.66 11.02 -3.38
CA ARG A 226 9.43 11.84 -2.43
C ARG A 226 9.04 13.31 -2.43
N ALA A 227 8.78 13.87 -3.62
CA ALA A 227 8.45 15.29 -3.75
C ALA A 227 7.02 15.61 -3.30
N SER A 228 6.07 14.73 -3.62
CA SER A 228 4.64 14.93 -3.34
C SER A 228 4.17 14.31 -2.02
N GLY A 229 4.92 13.35 -1.48
CA GLY A 229 4.49 12.55 -0.32
C GLY A 229 3.34 11.57 -0.63
N ARG A 230 2.88 11.47 -1.89
CA ARG A 230 1.81 10.57 -2.33
C ARG A 230 2.42 9.31 -2.94
N THR A 231 1.82 8.16 -2.65
CA THR A 231 2.17 6.89 -3.31
C THR A 231 1.55 6.88 -4.71
N LEU A 232 2.38 6.75 -5.75
CA LEU A 232 1.95 6.58 -7.13
C LEU A 232 1.90 5.11 -7.54
N THR A 233 2.61 4.26 -6.78
CA THR A 233 2.77 2.86 -7.11
C THR A 233 1.54 2.05 -6.68
N PHE A 234 0.87 1.38 -7.62
CA PHE A 234 -0.19 0.39 -7.35
C PHE A 234 0.35 -0.95 -6.82
N GLY A 235 1.65 -1.01 -6.51
CA GLY A 235 2.29 -2.11 -5.81
C GLY A 235 1.94 -3.49 -6.34
N ASN A 236 1.88 -4.45 -5.41
CA ASN A 236 1.57 -5.84 -5.69
C ASN A 236 0.08 -6.15 -5.51
N TYR A 237 -0.82 -5.21 -5.78
CA TYR A 237 -2.25 -5.42 -5.56
C TYR A 237 -2.79 -6.63 -6.31
N GLN A 238 -2.32 -6.89 -7.54
CA GLN A 238 -2.67 -8.13 -8.23
C GLN A 238 -2.25 -9.39 -7.44
N ALA A 239 -1.05 -9.40 -6.86
CA ALA A 239 -0.61 -10.53 -6.03
C ALA A 239 -1.39 -10.63 -4.72
N GLN A 240 -1.78 -9.49 -4.13
CA GLN A 240 -2.63 -9.45 -2.94
C GLN A 240 -4.03 -9.99 -3.23
N LEU A 241 -4.67 -9.58 -4.32
CA LEU A 241 -5.97 -10.10 -4.75
C LEU A 241 -5.94 -11.61 -5.00
N VAL A 242 -4.83 -12.12 -5.55
CA VAL A 242 -4.59 -13.56 -5.70
C VAL A 242 -4.49 -14.24 -4.33
N SER A 243 -3.74 -13.69 -3.38
CA SER A 243 -3.58 -14.32 -2.06
C SER A 243 -4.85 -14.25 -1.20
N THR A 244 -5.66 -13.21 -1.36
CA THR A 244 -6.91 -13.04 -0.60
C THR A 244 -8.11 -13.75 -1.22
N GLN A 245 -7.91 -14.48 -2.33
CA GLN A 245 -8.94 -15.18 -3.11
C GLN A 245 -10.12 -14.30 -3.52
N GLN A 246 -9.90 -13.01 -3.72
CA GLN A 246 -10.92 -12.10 -4.26
C GLN A 246 -11.01 -12.29 -5.78
N VAL A 247 -11.61 -13.41 -6.21
CA VAL A 247 -11.63 -13.84 -7.62
C VAL A 247 -12.31 -12.81 -8.51
N GLU A 248 -13.43 -12.26 -8.07
CA GLU A 248 -14.19 -11.25 -8.82
C GLU A 248 -13.40 -9.95 -8.96
N ALA A 249 -12.85 -9.44 -7.86
CA ALA A 249 -12.02 -8.23 -7.86
C ALA A 249 -10.75 -8.42 -8.70
N LEU A 250 -10.11 -9.60 -8.64
CA LEU A 250 -8.96 -9.93 -9.49
C LEU A 250 -9.32 -9.93 -10.97
N ALA A 251 -10.47 -10.51 -11.33
CA ALA A 251 -10.94 -10.53 -12.70
C ALA A 251 -11.24 -9.11 -13.20
N ALA A 252 -11.94 -8.30 -12.40
CA ALA A 252 -12.21 -6.89 -12.71
C ALA A 252 -10.91 -6.08 -12.85
N TYR A 253 -9.96 -6.25 -11.93
CA TYR A 253 -8.67 -5.56 -11.96
C TYR A 253 -7.92 -5.87 -13.26
N ARG A 254 -7.87 -7.15 -13.64
CA ARG A 254 -7.23 -7.57 -14.89
C ARG A 254 -7.89 -6.96 -16.12
N ARG A 255 -9.23 -6.88 -16.16
CA ARG A 255 -9.94 -6.22 -17.27
C ARG A 255 -9.55 -4.76 -17.42
N VAL A 256 -9.54 -4.00 -16.30
CA VAL A 256 -9.13 -2.58 -16.31
C VAL A 256 -7.67 -2.45 -16.72
N ALA A 257 -6.77 -3.24 -16.12
CA ALA A 257 -5.34 -3.18 -16.41
C ALA A 257 -5.02 -3.54 -17.86
N ASP A 258 -5.65 -4.59 -18.41
CA ASP A 258 -5.50 -4.97 -19.81
C ASP A 258 -6.06 -3.90 -20.75
N TYR A 259 -7.21 -3.31 -20.43
CA TYR A 259 -7.79 -2.23 -21.23
C TYR A 259 -6.88 -1.01 -21.26
N ILE A 260 -6.40 -0.56 -20.09
CA ILE A 260 -5.44 0.54 -19.99
C ILE A 260 -4.19 0.23 -20.81
N LEU A 261 -3.61 -0.97 -20.64
CA LEU A 261 -2.39 -1.34 -21.33
C LEU A 261 -2.55 -1.36 -22.85
N ARG A 262 -3.63 -1.97 -23.35
CA ARG A 262 -3.81 -2.24 -24.78
C ARG A 262 -4.44 -1.08 -25.53
N GLN A 263 -5.31 -0.30 -24.88
CA GLN A 263 -6.08 0.75 -25.54
C GLN A 263 -5.60 2.15 -25.14
N VAL A 264 -5.43 2.41 -23.84
CA VAL A 264 -5.07 3.76 -23.34
C VAL A 264 -3.60 4.09 -23.53
N LEU A 265 -2.70 3.14 -23.25
CA LEU A 265 -1.25 3.33 -23.26
C LEU A 265 -0.57 2.85 -24.55
N SER A 266 -1.35 2.65 -25.61
CA SER A 266 -0.88 2.11 -26.89
C SER A 266 -1.60 2.78 -28.07
N LYS A 267 -1.19 2.48 -29.30
CA LYS A 267 -1.87 2.95 -30.52
C LYS A 267 -3.17 2.17 -30.85
N GLY A 268 -3.70 1.39 -29.91
CA GLY A 268 -4.68 0.30 -30.09
C GLY A 268 -5.95 0.63 -30.89
N ALA A 269 -7.10 0.50 -30.26
CA ALA A 269 -8.40 0.84 -30.83
C ALA A 269 -8.88 2.21 -30.31
N THR A 270 -10.04 2.64 -30.78
CA THR A 270 -10.76 3.80 -30.22
C THR A 270 -11.01 3.57 -28.73
N VAL A 271 -10.74 4.60 -27.93
CA VAL A 271 -10.95 4.57 -26.48
C VAL A 271 -12.22 5.32 -26.14
N SER A 272 -13.16 4.64 -25.48
CA SER A 272 -14.44 5.22 -25.09
C SER A 272 -14.46 5.55 -23.59
N LEU A 273 -14.74 6.80 -23.24
CA LEU A 273 -14.77 7.26 -21.84
C LEU A 273 -15.86 6.58 -20.99
N PRO A 274 -17.10 6.38 -21.48
CA PRO A 274 -18.10 5.58 -20.79
C PRO A 274 -17.59 4.16 -20.47
N LEU A 275 -16.96 3.49 -21.43
CA LEU A 275 -16.43 2.14 -21.22
C LEU A 275 -15.35 2.11 -20.14
N ILE A 276 -14.41 3.07 -20.14
CA ILE A 276 -13.41 3.16 -19.07
C ILE A 276 -14.08 3.35 -17.71
N ARG A 277 -15.11 4.20 -17.65
CA ARG A 277 -15.84 4.48 -16.41
C ARG A 277 -16.47 3.22 -15.85
N ASP A 278 -17.21 2.50 -16.70
CA ASP A 278 -17.89 1.26 -16.32
C ASP A 278 -16.89 0.20 -15.84
N LEU A 279 -15.75 0.06 -16.52
CA LEU A 279 -14.69 -0.86 -16.09
C LEU A 279 -14.13 -0.52 -14.70
N PHE A 280 -13.96 0.76 -14.39
CA PHE A 280 -13.54 1.18 -13.05
C PHE A 280 -14.66 1.00 -12.01
N ASP A 281 -15.92 1.25 -12.37
CA ASP A 281 -17.07 1.07 -11.47
C ASP A 281 -17.30 -0.41 -11.13
N ASP A 282 -17.14 -1.31 -12.09
CA ASP A 282 -17.14 -2.75 -11.88
C ASP A 282 -16.02 -3.18 -10.91
N LEU A 283 -14.82 -2.63 -11.07
CA LEU A 283 -13.69 -2.92 -10.19
C LEU A 283 -13.94 -2.40 -8.77
N LEU A 284 -14.40 -1.17 -8.62
CA LEU A 284 -14.69 -0.58 -7.32
C LEU A 284 -15.77 -1.37 -6.59
N SER A 285 -16.85 -1.74 -7.29
CA SER A 285 -17.92 -2.57 -6.71
C SER A 285 -17.43 -3.95 -6.27
N ALA A 286 -16.47 -4.53 -7.00
CA ALA A 286 -15.87 -5.82 -6.63
C ALA A 286 -14.87 -5.74 -5.47
N LEU A 287 -14.43 -4.52 -5.09
CA LEU A 287 -13.49 -4.26 -4.00
C LEU A 287 -14.19 -3.88 -2.68
N GLU A 288 -15.49 -3.60 -2.70
CA GLU A 288 -16.35 -3.35 -1.52
C GLU A 288 -16.72 -4.65 -0.78
#